data_AF-A0A9D5EPU4-F1
#
_entry.id   AF-A0A9D5EPU4-F1
#
_cell.length_a   1.000
_cell.length_b   1.000
_cell.length_c   1.000
_cell.angle_alpha   90.00
_cell.angle_beta   90.00
_cell.angle_gamma   90.00
#
_symmetry.space_group_name_H-M   'P 1'
#
loop_
_entity.id
_entity.type
_entity.pdbx_description
1 polymer ?
#
loop_
_entity_poly.entity_id
_entity_poly.type
_entity_poly.pdbx_seq_one_letter_code
_entity_poly.pdbx_strand_id
1 'polypeptide(L)'
;MRFPSYTETEELKRTWTDKFVRVKAGLHRYERFAGKIGRVVTVNFGGQAIVDFADGAWYDIPALAEYLEEVLDEDAKGKYDATANSAQKLPARQG
;
A
#
# COMPACT_ATOMS: atom_id res chain seq x y z
N MET A 1 -7.25 0.40 18.94
CA MET A 1 -7.75 0.44 17.55
C MET A 1 -9.03 -0.37 17.49
N ARG A 2 -10.07 0.15 16.83
CA ARG A 2 -11.29 -0.60 16.55
C ARG A 2 -11.05 -1.46 15.31
N PHE A 3 -11.39 -2.74 15.37
CA PHE A 3 -11.38 -3.59 14.19
C PHE A 3 -12.64 -3.29 13.35
N PRO A 4 -12.50 -3.10 12.02
CA PRO A 4 -13.65 -2.97 11.14
C PRO A 4 -14.45 -4.28 11.12
N SER A 5 -15.76 -4.18 10.87
CA SER A 5 -16.58 -5.32 10.50
C SER A 5 -16.14 -5.91 9.16
N TYR A 6 -16.68 -7.08 8.82
CA TYR A 6 -16.46 -7.69 7.52
C TYR A 6 -16.82 -6.73 6.37
N THR A 7 -18.03 -6.14 6.42
CA THR A 7 -18.51 -5.22 5.39
C THR A 7 -17.62 -3.99 5.26
N GLU A 8 -17.26 -3.36 6.39
CA GLU A 8 -16.34 -2.22 6.40
C GLU A 8 -14.97 -2.60 5.78
N THR A 9 -14.47 -3.80 6.07
CA THR A 9 -13.20 -4.30 5.49
C THR A 9 -13.29 -4.47 3.98
N GLU A 10 -14.38 -5.05 3.48
CA GLU A 10 -14.58 -5.25 2.04
C GLU A 10 -14.73 -3.91 1.30
N GLU A 11 -15.36 -2.91 1.92
CA GLU A 11 -15.41 -1.54 1.39
C GLU A 11 -14.02 -0.90 1.34
N LEU A 12 -13.21 -1.08 2.38
CA LEU A 12 -11.83 -0.61 2.39
C LEU A 12 -10.98 -1.31 1.32
N LYS A 13 -11.12 -2.62 1.16
CA LYS A 13 -10.43 -3.36 0.09
C LYS A 13 -10.83 -2.83 -1.29
N ARG A 14 -12.12 -2.62 -1.53
CA ARG A 14 -12.62 -2.08 -2.80
C ARG A 14 -12.13 -0.65 -3.04
N THR A 15 -11.96 0.13 -1.99
CA THR A 15 -11.51 1.52 -2.07
C THR A 15 -10.02 1.62 -2.32
N TRP A 16 -9.20 0.76 -1.72
CA TRP A 16 -7.75 0.96 -1.67
C TRP A 16 -6.93 -0.03 -2.48
N THR A 17 -7.39 -1.27 -2.66
CA THR A 17 -6.59 -2.30 -3.34
C THR A 17 -6.23 -1.87 -4.76
N ASP A 18 -4.99 -2.15 -5.16
CA ASP A 18 -4.40 -1.79 -6.45
C ASP A 18 -4.22 -0.30 -6.73
N LYS A 19 -4.54 0.57 -5.76
CA LYS A 19 -4.34 2.01 -5.90
C LYS A 19 -2.92 2.42 -5.55
N PHE A 20 -2.42 3.45 -6.25
CA PHE A 20 -1.23 4.16 -5.83
C PHE A 20 -1.55 5.10 -4.70
N VAL A 21 -0.68 5.13 -3.70
CA VAL A 21 -0.85 5.95 -2.50
C VAL A 21 0.45 6.59 -2.09
N ARG A 22 0.33 7.74 -1.44
CA ARG A 22 1.41 8.35 -0.65
C ARG A 22 0.96 8.47 0.80
N VAL A 23 1.92 8.40 1.72
CA VAL A 23 1.64 8.63 3.14
C VAL A 23 1.60 10.14 3.39
N LYS A 24 0.60 10.59 4.14
CA LYS A 24 0.50 11.99 4.55
C LYS A 24 1.69 12.41 5.41
N ALA A 25 2.18 13.61 5.16
CA ALA A 25 3.28 14.20 5.92
C ALA A 25 2.87 14.54 7.36
N GLY A 26 3.86 14.73 8.24
CA GLY A 26 3.62 15.13 9.63
C GLY A 26 3.37 13.97 10.61
N LEU A 27 3.44 12.71 10.13
CA LEU A 27 3.29 11.52 10.96
C LEU A 27 4.67 10.92 11.28
N HIS A 28 5.18 11.13 12.50
CA HIS A 28 6.52 10.72 12.92
C HIS A 28 6.85 9.24 12.59
N ARG A 29 5.88 8.33 12.79
CA ARG A 29 6.01 6.91 12.50
C ARG A 29 6.26 6.59 11.01
N TYR A 30 5.85 7.49 10.11
CA TYR A 30 5.85 7.27 8.67
C TYR A 30 6.78 8.22 7.90
N GLU A 31 7.60 9.02 8.59
CA GLU A 31 8.53 9.97 7.94
C GLU A 31 9.46 9.30 6.92
N ARG A 32 9.84 8.04 7.13
CA ARG A 32 10.64 7.25 6.18
C ARG A 32 9.97 7.02 4.81
N PHE A 33 8.66 7.24 4.73
CA PHE A 33 7.86 7.12 3.50
C PHE A 33 7.52 8.48 2.89
N ALA A 34 7.97 9.59 3.49
CA ALA A 34 7.73 10.92 2.97
C ALA A 34 8.27 11.04 1.53
N GLY A 35 7.42 11.50 0.61
CA GLY A 35 7.76 11.66 -0.80
C GLY A 35 7.80 10.36 -1.62
N LYS A 36 7.57 9.19 -1.00
CA LYS A 36 7.47 7.91 -1.73
C LYS A 36 6.04 7.65 -2.18
N ILE A 37 5.93 6.99 -3.34
CA ILE A 37 4.67 6.44 -3.84
C ILE A 37 4.76 4.93 -3.69
N GLY A 38 3.72 4.34 -3.10
CA GLY A 38 3.56 2.90 -3.00
C GLY A 38 2.27 2.45 -3.66
N ARG A 39 2.11 1.14 -3.82
CA ARG A 39 0.87 0.50 -4.26
C ARG A 39 0.27 -0.26 -3.09
N VAL A 40 -1.03 -0.14 -2.90
CA VAL A 40 -1.75 -0.98 -1.94
C VAL A 40 -1.92 -2.38 -2.54
N VAL A 41 -1.33 -3.37 -1.89
CA VAL A 41 -1.45 -4.78 -2.26
C VAL A 41 -2.80 -5.34 -1.83
N THR A 42 -3.25 -5.00 -0.62
CA THR A 42 -4.56 -5.39 -0.08
C THR A 42 -4.87 -4.60 1.18
N VAL A 43 -6.08 -4.76 1.74
CA VAL A 43 -6.43 -4.32 3.09
C VAL A 43 -6.73 -5.55 3.95
N ASN A 44 -6.07 -5.65 5.12
CA ASN A 44 -6.29 -6.75 6.05
C ASN A 44 -7.52 -6.52 6.95
N PHE A 45 -7.96 -7.54 7.67
CA PHE A 45 -9.10 -7.44 8.61
C PHE A 45 -8.85 -6.56 9.84
N GLY A 46 -7.61 -6.08 10.03
CA GLY A 46 -7.27 -5.02 10.98
C GLY A 46 -7.57 -3.60 10.47
N GLY A 47 -8.06 -3.47 9.23
CA GLY A 47 -8.25 -2.17 8.58
C GLY A 47 -6.93 -1.49 8.21
N GLN A 48 -5.84 -2.25 8.06
CA GLN A 48 -4.56 -1.74 7.58
C GLN A 48 -4.43 -2.05 6.07
N ALA A 49 -4.11 -1.02 5.30
CA ALA A 49 -3.63 -1.17 3.93
C ALA A 49 -2.19 -1.71 3.98
N ILE A 50 -1.97 -2.80 3.26
CA ILE A 50 -0.66 -3.37 3.02
C ILE A 50 -0.06 -2.63 1.83
N VAL A 51 0.90 -1.75 2.10
CA VAL A 51 1.52 -0.91 1.08
C VAL A 51 2.90 -1.43 0.74
N ASP A 52 3.17 -1.56 -0.56
CA ASP A 52 4.48 -1.83 -1.13
C ASP A 52 5.04 -0.54 -1.72
N PHE A 53 6.20 -0.08 -1.22
CA PHE A 53 6.91 1.08 -1.75
C PHE A 53 8.03 0.69 -2.73
N ALA A 54 8.01 -0.54 -3.25
CA ALA A 54 9.05 -1.06 -4.15
C ALA A 54 10.45 -1.06 -3.52
N ASP A 55 10.53 -1.24 -2.20
CA ASP A 55 11.79 -1.37 -1.44
C ASP A 55 12.05 -2.81 -0.95
N GLY A 56 11.28 -3.79 -1.45
CA GLY A 56 11.42 -5.19 -1.07
C GLY A 56 10.69 -5.58 0.23
N ALA A 57 9.92 -4.69 0.85
CA ALA A 57 9.11 -4.99 2.04
C ALA A 57 7.66 -4.47 1.92
N TRP A 58 6.75 -5.09 2.68
CA TRP A 58 5.36 -4.65 2.84
C TRP A 58 5.14 -4.01 4.20
N TYR A 59 4.28 -3.00 4.25
CA TYR A 59 4.02 -2.23 5.46
C TYR A 59 2.53 -2.05 5.72
N ASP A 60 2.13 -2.30 6.96
CA ASP A 60 0.79 -1.99 7.46
C ASP A 60 0.66 -0.50 7.75
N ILE A 61 -0.26 0.16 7.04
CA ILE A 61 -0.63 1.56 7.23
C ILE A 61 -2.15 1.63 7.42
N PRO A 62 -2.71 2.39 8.37
CA PRO A 62 -4.16 2.44 8.53
C PRO A 62 -4.84 2.91 7.23
N ALA A 63 -5.86 2.17 6.78
CA ALA A 63 -6.58 2.42 5.53
C ALA A 63 -7.57 3.60 5.63
N LEU A 64 -7.10 4.73 6.16
CA LEU A 64 -7.88 5.93 6.40
C LEU A 64 -7.26 7.10 5.63
N ALA A 65 -8.11 8.02 5.16
CA ALA A 65 -7.69 9.22 4.45
C ALA A 65 -6.83 10.18 5.31
N GLU A 66 -6.71 9.95 6.62
CA GLU A 66 -5.80 10.70 7.50
C GLU A 66 -4.34 10.23 7.38
N TYR A 67 -4.11 8.98 6.97
CA TYR A 67 -2.76 8.40 6.78
C TYR A 67 -2.39 8.29 5.31
N LEU A 68 -3.35 7.91 4.46
CA LEU A 68 -3.11 7.64 3.04
C LEU A 68 -3.81 8.66 2.18
N GLU A 69 -3.13 9.03 1.10
CA GLU A 69 -3.69 9.82 0.02
C GLU A 69 -3.52 9.06 -1.29
N GLU A 70 -4.61 8.93 -2.04
CA GLU A 70 -4.63 8.31 -3.36
C GLU A 70 -3.86 9.19 -4.36
N VAL A 71 -3.01 8.54 -5.14
CA VAL A 71 -2.23 9.13 -6.22
C VAL A 71 -2.79 8.57 -7.53
N LEU A 72 -3.05 9.44 -8.51
CA LEU A 72 -3.45 9.02 -9.85
C LEU A 72 -2.28 8.34 -10.57
N ASP A 73 -2.58 7.36 -11.42
CA ASP A 73 -1.58 6.61 -12.20
C ASP A 73 -0.61 7.51 -12.99
N GLU A 74 -1.11 8.64 -13.49
CA GLU A 74 -0.29 9.61 -14.23
C GLU A 74 0.84 10.21 -13.37
N ASP A 75 0.59 10.46 -12.08
CA ASP A 75 1.59 10.98 -11.15
C ASP A 75 2.48 9.88 -10.56
N ALA A 76 1.99 8.64 -10.53
CA ALA A 76 2.75 7.46 -10.10
C ALA A 76 3.75 6.96 -11.18
N LYS A 77 3.50 7.27 -12.46
CA LYS A 77 4.31 6.81 -13.59
C LYS A 77 5.78 7.21 -13.44
N GLY A 78 6.66 6.22 -13.41
CA GLY A 78 8.11 6.40 -13.28
C GLY A 78 8.60 6.64 -11.84
N LYS A 79 7.71 6.75 -10.86
CA LYS A 79 8.05 6.88 -9.42
C LYS A 79 7.88 5.58 -8.64
N TYR A 80 7.07 4.64 -9.14
CA TYR A 80 6.92 3.30 -8.59
C TYR A 80 7.45 2.25 -9.58
N ASP A 81 8.40 1.41 -9.13
CA ASP A 81 8.91 0.28 -9.90
C ASP A 81 8.28 -1.03 -9.41
N ALA A 82 7.34 -1.58 -10.17
CA ALA A 82 6.65 -2.81 -9.79
C ALA A 82 7.57 -4.04 -9.76
N THR A 83 8.80 -3.96 -10.28
CA THR A 83 9.74 -5.09 -10.33
C THR A 83 10.61 -5.22 -9.08
N ALA A 84 10.68 -4.15 -8.27
CA ALA A 84 11.34 -4.09 -6.98
C ALA A 84 10.38 -4.36 -5.80
N ASN A 85 9.34 -5.15 -6.02
CA ASN A 85 8.39 -5.55 -4.97
C ASN A 85 8.94 -6.71 -4.09
N SER A 86 8.29 -6.93 -2.95
CA SER A 86 8.65 -7.99 -1.99
C SER A 86 8.33 -9.41 -2.44
N ALA A 87 7.59 -9.59 -3.55
CA ALA A 87 7.23 -10.91 -4.02
C ALA A 87 8.46 -11.61 -4.60
N GLN A 88 8.73 -12.83 -4.13
CA GLN A 88 9.78 -13.65 -4.74
C GLN A 88 9.45 -13.89 -6.21
N LYS A 89 10.44 -13.69 -7.08
CA LYS A 89 10.35 -14.14 -8.47
C LYS A 89 10.08 -15.65 -8.44
N LEU A 90 8.94 -16.06 -8.98
CA LEU A 90 8.62 -17.48 -9.13
C LEU A 90 9.79 -18.15 -9.88
N PRO A 91 10.40 -19.22 -9.33
CA PRO A 91 11.47 -19.91 -10.02
C PRO A 91 10.94 -20.39 -11.37
N ALA A 92 11.75 -20.25 -12.42
CA ALA A 92 11.44 -20.85 -13.71
C ALA A 92 11.25 -22.35 -13.50
N ARG A 93 10.18 -22.90 -14.07
CA ARG A 93 9.86 -24.32 -13.99
C ARG A 93 11.11 -25.10 -14.41
N GLN A 94 11.71 -25.88 -13.49
CA GLN A 94 12.81 -26.76 -13.85
C GLN A 94 12.27 -27.78 -14.85
N GLY A 95 12.86 -27.79 -16.06
CA GLY A 95 12.50 -28.68 -17.16
C GLY A 95 13.01 -30.10 -16.95
#